data_AF-A0A2D8D9A7-F1
#
_entry.id   AF-A0A2D8D9A7-F1
#
_cell.length_a   1.000
_cell.length_b   1.000
_cell.length_c   1.000
_cell.angle_alpha   90.00
_cell.angle_beta   90.00
_cell.angle_gamma   90.00
#
_symmetry.space_group_name_H-M   'P 1'
#
loop_
_entity.id
_entity.type
_entity.pdbx_description
1 polymer ?
#
loop_
_entity_poly.entity_id
_entity_poly.type
_entity_poly.pdbx_seq_one_letter_code
_entity_poly.pdbx_strand_id
1 'polypeptide(L)'
;MAIFSKRRKKSKGAAKATDENGLPGFSPNPMTNLILTDIALRGVSRVARRVTEQKLLSKRYTKDEAKKVMSGRSVGETLLAAAVARTATRSLPGAVIIGGGLLAKTLYDRKRGRSAKIEGRRALHKRIAEAED
;
A
#
# COMPACT_ATOMS: atom_id res chain seq x y z
N MET A 1 -18.84 -3.39 -58.05
CA MET A 1 -19.45 -2.33 -57.22
C MET A 1 -18.83 -2.44 -55.83
N ALA A 2 -17.82 -1.63 -55.53
CA ALA A 2 -16.93 -1.76 -54.36
C ALA A 2 -17.44 -0.86 -53.21
N ILE A 3 -17.74 -1.39 -52.01
CA ILE A 3 -16.86 -1.48 -50.82
C ILE A 3 -17.03 -0.29 -49.84
N PHE A 4 -17.53 -0.62 -48.63
CA PHE A 4 -17.28 0.02 -47.31
C PHE A 4 -17.87 1.41 -47.03
N SER A 5 -18.24 1.80 -45.80
CA SER A 5 -17.90 1.30 -44.47
C SER A 5 -18.96 1.68 -43.42
N LYS A 6 -19.19 0.76 -42.49
CA LYS A 6 -19.93 0.93 -41.25
C LYS A 6 -19.16 1.86 -40.31
N ARG A 7 -19.65 3.09 -40.09
CA ARG A 7 -19.04 4.07 -39.18
C ARG A 7 -19.31 3.68 -37.72
N ARG A 8 -18.51 2.78 -37.14
CA ARG A 8 -18.42 2.56 -35.68
C ARG A 8 -17.68 3.74 -35.03
N LYS A 9 -18.39 4.69 -34.42
CA LYS A 9 -17.74 5.75 -33.63
C LYS A 9 -17.56 5.27 -32.17
N LYS A 10 -16.31 4.89 -31.88
CA LYS A 10 -15.67 4.54 -30.60
C LYS A 10 -16.45 4.97 -29.33
N SER A 11 -16.82 3.98 -28.53
CA SER A 11 -16.92 4.11 -27.07
C SER A 11 -15.55 4.51 -26.53
N LYS A 12 -15.39 5.77 -26.13
CA LYS A 12 -14.20 6.23 -25.41
C LYS A 12 -14.31 5.74 -23.96
N GLY A 13 -13.92 4.48 -23.75
CA GLY A 13 -13.63 3.97 -22.41
C GLY A 13 -12.50 4.80 -21.79
N ALA A 14 -12.76 5.34 -20.60
CA ALA A 14 -11.79 5.79 -19.60
C ALA A 14 -10.47 6.39 -20.16
N ALA A 15 -10.55 7.35 -21.08
CA ALA A 15 -9.39 8.11 -21.50
C ALA A 15 -8.97 8.99 -20.32
N LYS A 16 -7.80 8.74 -19.75
CA LYS A 16 -7.06 9.64 -18.84
C LYS A 16 -7.37 11.09 -19.22
N ALA A 17 -8.07 11.81 -18.37
CA ALA A 17 -8.36 13.21 -18.59
C ALA A 17 -7.10 13.98 -18.21
N THR A 18 -6.22 14.18 -19.18
CA THR A 18 -5.01 14.98 -18.98
C THR A 18 -5.39 16.43 -18.78
N ASP A 19 -4.85 17.07 -17.74
CA ASP A 19 -4.98 18.51 -17.54
C ASP A 19 -4.17 19.29 -18.61
N GLU A 20 -4.22 20.63 -18.55
CA GLU A 20 -3.48 21.53 -19.44
C GLU A 20 -1.95 21.33 -19.42
N ASN A 21 -1.42 20.72 -18.36
CA ASN A 21 0.00 20.39 -18.19
C ASN A 21 0.32 18.94 -18.59
N GLY A 22 -0.65 18.22 -19.18
CA GLY A 22 -0.48 16.83 -19.60
C GLY A 22 -0.45 15.84 -18.43
N LEU A 23 -0.76 16.26 -17.21
CA LEU A 23 -0.81 15.37 -16.06
C LEU A 23 -2.07 14.51 -16.15
N PRO A 24 -1.94 13.17 -16.12
CA PRO A 24 -3.09 12.28 -16.20
C PRO A 24 -3.97 12.44 -14.95
N GLY A 25 -5.08 13.17 -15.10
CA GLY A 25 -6.10 13.36 -14.09
C GLY A 25 -7.34 12.51 -14.34
N PHE A 26 -8.24 12.53 -13.36
CA PHE A 26 -9.56 11.89 -13.45
C PHE A 26 -10.59 12.80 -14.14
N SER A 27 -10.33 14.10 -14.18
CA SER A 27 -11.13 15.16 -14.81
C SER A 27 -10.19 16.16 -15.52
N PRO A 28 -10.63 16.82 -16.61
CA PRO A 28 -9.85 17.88 -17.26
C PRO A 28 -9.65 19.12 -16.37
N ASN A 29 -10.44 19.27 -15.31
CA ASN A 29 -10.36 20.41 -14.40
C ASN A 29 -9.33 20.14 -13.27
N PRO A 30 -8.30 20.98 -13.10
CA PRO A 30 -7.24 20.78 -12.11
C PRO A 30 -7.77 20.84 -10.66
N MET A 31 -8.71 21.74 -10.36
CA MET A 31 -9.32 21.83 -9.03
C MET A 31 -10.13 20.58 -8.68
N THR A 32 -10.88 20.03 -9.65
CA THR A 32 -11.62 18.78 -9.45
C THR A 32 -10.68 17.61 -9.20
N ASN A 33 -9.54 17.54 -9.89
CA ASN A 33 -8.54 16.50 -9.67
C ASN A 33 -7.95 16.54 -8.27
N LEU A 34 -7.67 17.73 -7.73
CA LEU A 34 -7.15 17.88 -6.37
C LEU A 34 -8.17 17.39 -5.33
N ILE A 35 -9.43 17.80 -5.46
CA ILE A 35 -10.51 17.37 -4.56
C ILE A 35 -10.70 15.85 -4.63
N LEU A 36 -10.78 15.30 -5.85
CA LEU A 36 -11.01 13.87 -6.02
C LEU A 36 -9.82 13.04 -5.51
N THR A 37 -8.59 13.54 -5.69
CA THR A 37 -7.39 12.88 -5.19
C THR A 37 -7.33 12.92 -3.66
N ASP A 38 -7.64 14.05 -3.01
CA ASP A 38 -7.70 14.13 -1.54
C ASP A 38 -8.78 13.18 -0.98
N ILE A 39 -9.95 13.13 -1.60
CA ILE A 39 -11.02 12.19 -1.24
C ILE A 39 -10.56 10.74 -1.43
N ALA A 40 -9.93 10.42 -2.57
CA ALA A 40 -9.43 9.09 -2.85
C ALA A 40 -8.38 8.65 -1.82
N LEU A 41 -7.40 9.51 -1.49
CA LEU A 41 -6.34 9.22 -0.52
C LEU A 41 -6.91 9.03 0.90
N ARG A 42 -7.85 9.87 1.32
CA ARG A 42 -8.55 9.72 2.61
C ARG A 42 -9.40 8.45 2.66
N GLY A 43 -10.07 8.12 1.54
CA GLY A 43 -10.87 6.91 1.39
C GLY A 43 -10.02 5.64 1.52
N VAL A 44 -8.93 5.57 0.75
CA VAL A 44 -7.98 4.44 0.78
C VAL A 44 -7.42 4.24 2.18
N SER A 45 -7.01 5.30 2.87
CA SER A 45 -6.43 5.21 4.22
C SER A 45 -7.42 4.67 5.25
N ARG A 46 -8.68 5.12 5.23
CA ARG A 46 -9.72 4.66 6.15
C ARG A 46 -10.10 3.20 5.92
N VAL A 47 -10.20 2.78 4.66
CA VAL A 47 -10.49 1.38 4.29
C VAL A 47 -9.33 0.49 4.71
N ALA A 48 -8.08 0.88 4.40
CA ALA A 48 -6.89 0.12 4.79
C ALA A 48 -6.80 -0.06 6.31
N ARG A 49 -7.09 0.99 7.09
CA ARG A 49 -7.12 0.91 8.55
C ARG A 49 -8.17 -0.08 9.06
N ARG A 50 -9.43 0.02 8.60
CA ARG A 50 -10.49 -0.91 9.01
C ARG A 50 -10.17 -2.36 8.67
N VAL A 51 -9.63 -2.60 7.47
CA VAL A 51 -9.23 -3.95 7.05
C VAL A 51 -8.11 -4.48 7.94
N THR A 52 -7.14 -3.64 8.28
CA THR A 52 -6.03 -3.99 9.18
C THR A 52 -6.55 -4.30 10.59
N GLU A 53 -7.39 -3.43 11.16
CA GLU A 53 -8.00 -3.62 12.48
C GLU A 53 -8.80 -4.92 12.53
N GLN A 54 -9.65 -5.18 11.54
CA GLN A 54 -10.44 -6.41 11.50
C GLN A 54 -9.61 -7.66 11.21
N LYS A 55 -8.54 -7.61 10.40
CA LYS A 55 -7.79 -8.81 10.01
C LYS A 55 -6.67 -9.18 10.98
N LEU A 56 -5.97 -8.18 11.53
CA LEU A 56 -4.83 -8.41 12.42
C LEU A 56 -5.27 -8.51 13.89
N LEU A 57 -6.05 -7.54 14.39
CA LEU A 57 -6.41 -7.52 15.81
C LEU A 57 -7.49 -8.54 16.18
N SER A 58 -8.40 -8.89 15.26
CA SER A 58 -9.47 -9.86 15.62
C SER A 58 -9.05 -11.33 15.54
N LYS A 59 -7.96 -11.66 14.82
CA LYS A 59 -7.63 -13.06 14.48
C LYS A 59 -6.27 -13.57 14.90
N ARG A 60 -5.29 -12.71 15.23
CA ARG A 60 -3.89 -13.14 15.34
C ARG A 60 -3.09 -12.59 16.52
N TYR A 61 -3.41 -11.41 17.04
CA TYR A 61 -2.64 -10.77 18.11
C TYR A 61 -3.53 -9.98 19.06
N THR A 62 -3.33 -10.12 20.37
CA THR A 62 -4.00 -9.27 21.37
C THR A 62 -3.37 -7.87 21.41
N LYS A 63 -4.08 -6.90 22.00
CA LYS A 63 -3.55 -5.53 22.16
C LYS A 63 -2.24 -5.53 22.96
N ASP A 64 -2.13 -6.41 23.94
CA ASP A 64 -0.96 -6.51 24.81
C ASP A 64 0.24 -7.12 24.08
N GLU A 65 0.03 -8.16 23.27
CA GLU A 65 1.08 -8.71 22.40
C GLU A 65 1.57 -7.67 21.39
N ALA A 66 0.66 -6.91 20.78
CA ALA A 66 1.03 -5.84 19.86
C ALA A 66 1.87 -4.76 20.56
N LYS A 67 1.50 -4.39 21.79
CA LYS A 67 2.24 -3.40 22.59
C LYS A 67 3.65 -3.89 22.92
N LYS A 68 3.81 -5.15 23.34
CA LYS A 68 5.12 -5.76 23.63
C LYS A 68 6.03 -5.82 22.41
N VAL A 69 5.47 -6.20 21.25
CA VAL A 69 6.23 -6.21 19.99
C VAL A 69 6.66 -4.80 19.57
N MET A 70 5.82 -3.78 19.84
CA MET A 70 6.13 -2.40 19.55
C MET A 70 7.15 -1.80 20.52
N SER A 71 7.13 -2.16 21.80
CA SER A 71 8.11 -1.68 22.78
C SER A 71 9.51 -2.25 22.55
N GLY A 72 9.63 -3.46 21.99
CA GLY A 72 10.91 -4.04 21.56
C GLY A 72 11.49 -3.42 20.28
N ARG A 73 10.91 -2.34 19.74
CA ARG A 73 11.45 -1.64 18.56
C ARG A 73 12.32 -0.47 18.99
N SER A 74 13.52 -0.40 18.40
CA SER A 74 14.40 0.76 18.63
C SER A 74 13.83 2.06 18.03
N VAL A 75 14.18 3.20 18.64
CA VAL A 75 13.81 4.52 18.12
C VAL A 75 14.30 4.70 16.67
N GLY A 76 15.51 4.23 16.37
CA GLY A 76 16.11 4.28 15.03
C GLY A 76 15.30 3.49 13.98
N GLU A 77 14.85 2.27 14.30
CA GLU A 77 13.99 1.49 13.39
C GLU A 77 12.67 2.21 13.10
N THR A 78 12.09 2.89 14.09
CA THR A 78 10.85 3.66 13.90
C THR A 78 11.07 4.83 12.96
N LEU A 79 12.17 5.57 13.12
CA LEU A 79 12.52 6.69 12.24
C LEU A 79 12.81 6.22 10.82
N LEU A 80 13.55 5.13 10.67
CA LEU A 80 13.84 4.54 9.36
C LEU A 80 12.54 4.09 8.67
N ALA A 81 11.66 3.41 9.40
CA ALA A 81 10.37 2.99 8.87
C ALA A 81 9.52 4.20 8.42
N ALA A 82 9.53 5.29 9.18
CA ALA A 82 8.82 6.51 8.81
C ALA A 82 9.42 7.18 7.56
N ALA A 83 10.74 7.21 7.43
CA ALA A 83 11.42 7.77 6.26
C ALA A 83 11.12 6.96 4.98
N VAL A 84 11.16 5.62 5.08
CA VAL A 84 10.79 4.73 3.97
C VAL A 84 9.32 4.93 3.59
N ALA A 85 8.42 4.96 4.57
CA ALA A 85 7.00 5.20 4.31
C ALA A 85 6.76 6.56 3.63
N ARG A 86 7.44 7.62 4.08
CA ARG A 86 7.34 8.94 3.46
C ARG A 86 7.89 8.95 2.03
N THR A 87 8.92 8.17 1.74
CA THR A 87 9.47 8.03 0.39
C THR A 87 8.50 7.29 -0.53
N ALA A 88 7.84 6.25 -0.01
CA ALA A 88 6.81 5.50 -0.72
C ALA A 88 5.58 6.35 -1.05
N THR A 89 5.20 7.29 -0.18
CA THR A 89 4.01 8.12 -0.39
C THR A 89 4.28 9.43 -1.13
N ARG A 90 5.52 9.95 -1.09
CA ARG A 90 5.87 11.23 -1.72
C ARG A 90 6.04 11.13 -3.25
N SER A 91 6.25 9.94 -3.80
CA SER A 91 6.52 9.79 -5.24
C SER A 91 6.00 8.47 -5.82
N LEU A 92 5.52 8.51 -7.07
CA LEU A 92 5.09 7.33 -7.81
C LEU A 92 6.23 6.30 -8.02
N PRO A 93 7.46 6.70 -8.41
CA PRO A 93 8.57 5.75 -8.52
C PRO A 93 8.92 5.09 -7.19
N GLY A 94 8.94 5.86 -6.10
CA GLY A 94 9.20 5.33 -4.75
C GLY A 94 8.12 4.34 -4.30
N ALA A 95 6.85 4.65 -4.59
CA ALA A 95 5.73 3.75 -4.33
C ALA A 95 5.88 2.42 -5.07
N VAL A 96 6.28 2.45 -6.35
CA VAL A 96 6.45 1.25 -7.17
C VAL A 96 7.61 0.40 -6.67
N ILE A 97 8.76 1.01 -6.34
CA ILE A 97 9.92 0.27 -5.85
C ILE A 97 9.62 -0.36 -4.48
N ILE A 98 9.15 0.44 -3.52
CA ILE A 98 8.90 -0.05 -2.15
C ILE A 98 7.72 -1.01 -2.14
N GLY A 99 6.61 -0.62 -2.77
CA GLY A 99 5.42 -1.46 -2.88
C GLY A 99 5.69 -2.76 -3.65
N GLY A 100 6.43 -2.68 -4.76
CA GLY A 100 6.85 -3.82 -5.55
C GLY A 100 7.77 -4.77 -4.78
N GLY A 101 8.74 -4.23 -4.04
CA GLY A 101 9.64 -5.01 -3.18
C GLY A 101 8.88 -5.75 -2.07
N LEU A 102 7.92 -5.07 -1.42
CA LEU A 102 7.05 -5.70 -0.42
C LEU A 102 6.19 -6.81 -1.04
N LEU A 103 5.56 -6.56 -2.19
CA LEU A 103 4.79 -7.58 -2.90
C LEU A 103 5.65 -8.77 -3.29
N ALA A 104 6.84 -8.53 -3.86
CA ALA A 104 7.79 -9.58 -4.20
C ALA A 104 8.18 -10.41 -2.97
N LYS A 105 8.48 -9.76 -1.84
CA LYS A 105 8.76 -10.42 -0.55
C LYS A 105 7.58 -11.27 -0.10
N THR A 106 6.35 -10.79 -0.21
CA THR A 106 5.16 -11.57 0.19
C THR A 106 4.98 -12.83 -0.66
N LEU A 107 5.21 -12.73 -1.97
CA LEU A 107 5.10 -13.87 -2.89
C LEU A 107 6.22 -14.88 -2.63
N TYR A 108 7.42 -14.39 -2.32
CA TYR A 108 8.55 -15.22 -1.92
C TYR A 108 8.28 -15.98 -0.61
N ASP A 109 7.80 -15.29 0.42
CA ASP A 109 7.49 -15.89 1.73
C ASP A 109 6.33 -16.90 1.61
N ARG A 110 5.36 -16.64 0.72
CA ARG A 110 4.28 -17.58 0.42
C ARG A 110 4.80 -18.89 -0.17
N LYS A 111 5.80 -18.83 -1.05
CA LYS A 111 6.47 -20.03 -1.59
C LYS A 111 7.24 -20.80 -0.51
N ARG A 112 7.80 -20.11 0.48
CA ARG A 112 8.53 -20.70 1.63
C ARG A 112 7.65 -20.99 2.85
N GLY A 113 6.35 -21.23 2.64
CA GLY A 113 5.30 -21.07 3.66
C GLY A 113 5.55 -21.66 5.05
N ARG A 114 6.20 -22.84 5.22
CA ARG A 114 6.52 -23.38 6.56
C ARG A 114 7.73 -22.69 7.19
N SER A 115 8.81 -22.55 6.45
CA SER A 115 10.05 -21.91 6.92
C SER A 115 9.83 -20.44 7.29
N ALA A 116 9.13 -19.69 6.43
CA ALA A 116 8.82 -18.28 6.69
C ALA A 116 7.97 -18.08 7.96
N LYS A 117 7.05 -19.02 8.28
CA LYS A 117 6.27 -18.98 9.52
C LYS A 117 7.12 -19.25 10.75
N ILE A 118 8.03 -20.22 10.68
CA ILE A 118 8.92 -20.57 11.80
C ILE A 118 9.87 -19.40 12.07
N GLU A 119 10.48 -18.85 11.02
CA GLU A 119 11.35 -17.68 11.09
C GLU A 119 10.62 -16.46 11.67
N GLY A 120 9.43 -16.16 11.15
CA GLY A 120 8.61 -15.06 11.66
C GLY A 120 8.23 -15.21 13.13
N ARG A 121 7.88 -16.42 13.60
CA ARG A 121 7.59 -16.66 15.02
C ARG A 121 8.83 -16.50 15.90
N ARG A 122 9.98 -17.01 15.47
CA ARG A 122 11.26 -16.84 16.20
C ARG A 122 11.61 -15.36 16.33
N ALA A 123 11.49 -14.60 15.24
CA ALA A 123 11.75 -13.17 15.24
C ALA A 123 10.77 -12.40 16.17
N LEU A 124 9.50 -12.81 16.20
CA LEU A 124 8.50 -12.21 17.11
C LEU A 124 8.84 -12.48 18.58
N HIS A 125 9.14 -13.73 18.95
CA HIS A 125 9.51 -14.08 20.31
C HIS A 125 10.76 -13.36 20.77
N LYS A 126 11.78 -13.24 19.91
CA LYS A 126 12.99 -12.49 20.21
C LYS A 126 12.69 -11.02 20.53
N ARG A 127 11.83 -10.37 19.72
CA ARG A 127 11.41 -8.97 19.94
C ARG A 127 10.61 -8.78 21.23
N ILE A 128 9.79 -9.76 21.59
CA ILE A 128 9.02 -9.70 22.85
C ILE A 128 9.96 -9.87 24.04
N ALA A 129 10.94 -10.77 23.96
CA ALA A 129 11.95 -10.95 25.01
C ALA A 129 12.80 -9.67 25.20
N GLU A 130 13.29 -9.08 24.12
CA GLU A 130 14.02 -7.79 24.15
C GLU A 130 13.19 -6.61 24.68
N ALA A 131 11.86 -6.75 24.76
CA ALA A 131 10.98 -5.73 25.30
C ALA A 131 10.67 -5.90 26.79
N GLU A 132 10.99 -7.08 27.35
CA GLU A 132 10.80 -7.42 28.76
C GLU A 132 12.09 -7.19 29.59
N ASP A 133 13.25 -7.11 28.93
CA ASP A 133 14.54 -6.66 29.48
C ASP A 133 14.65 -5.12 29.53
#